data_AF-A0A936SCY0-F1
#
_entry.id   AF-A0A936SCY0-F1
#
_cell.length_a   1.000
_cell.length_b   1.000
_cell.length_c   1.000
_cell.angle_alpha   90.00
_cell.angle_beta   90.00
_cell.angle_gamma   90.00
#
_symmetry.space_group_name_H-M   'P 1'
#
loop_
_entity.id
_entity.type
_entity.pdbx_description
1 polymer ?
#
loop_
_entity_poly.entity_id
_entity_poly.type
_entity_poly.pdbx_seq_one_letter_code
_entity_poly.pdbx_strand_id
1 'polypeptide(L)'
;MSKELTFILEPDRGKLTIEVGGVSTDDLADLRANFDSPHNVNCGKPSDVDISKPANQIDALSDDHRFIWLYTIYHRSVVDGPGVRSVVQVSGCSIRCSGCYVPETHNRLNGKRVPISSIVSELLREKSNSDGVTILGGEPFDQAQEVGELVARLKIHGINVTVYTGYTIDALIQRNVLISITF
;
A
#
# COMPACT_ATOMS: atom_id res chain seq x y z
N MET A 1 -35.47 -23.70 -21.97
CA MET A 1 -34.36 -22.77 -22.27
C MET A 1 -33.09 -23.41 -21.73
N SER A 2 -31.98 -23.36 -22.47
CA SER A 2 -30.69 -23.85 -21.95
C SER A 2 -30.28 -23.00 -20.75
N LYS A 3 -29.81 -23.62 -19.67
CA LYS A 3 -29.23 -22.92 -18.53
C LYS A 3 -27.80 -22.51 -18.94
N GLU A 4 -27.50 -21.22 -18.95
CA GLU A 4 -26.16 -20.71 -19.27
C GLU A 4 -25.53 -20.05 -18.03
N LEU A 5 -24.24 -20.34 -17.83
CA LEU A 5 -23.42 -19.81 -16.74
C LEU A 5 -22.16 -19.20 -17.33
N THR A 6 -21.93 -17.92 -17.06
CA THR A 6 -20.67 -17.25 -17.39
C THR A 6 -19.93 -16.91 -16.10
N PHE A 7 -18.71 -17.44 -15.96
CA PHE A 7 -17.84 -17.14 -14.83
C PHE A 7 -16.91 -15.98 -15.18
N ILE A 8 -16.94 -14.94 -14.35
CA ILE A 8 -16.07 -13.76 -14.48
C ILE A 8 -15.15 -13.75 -13.26
N LEU A 9 -13.84 -13.92 -13.51
CA LEU A 9 -12.81 -13.81 -12.49
C LEU A 9 -12.22 -12.40 -12.52
N GLU A 10 -12.39 -11.65 -11.43
CA GLU A 10 -11.72 -10.36 -11.21
C GLU A 10 -10.29 -10.63 -10.69
N PRO A 11 -9.23 -10.46 -11.51
CA PRO A 11 -7.87 -10.92 -11.16
C PRO A 11 -7.21 -10.11 -10.04
N ASP A 12 -7.68 -8.88 -9.80
CA ASP A 12 -7.18 -7.96 -8.77
C ASP A 12 -7.79 -8.21 -7.39
N ARG A 13 -9.04 -8.70 -7.35
CA ARG A 13 -9.80 -8.92 -6.10
C ARG A 13 -9.98 -10.39 -5.75
N GLY A 14 -9.65 -11.31 -6.66
CA GLY A 14 -9.95 -12.73 -6.52
C GLY A 14 -11.46 -13.00 -6.44
N LYS A 15 -12.29 -12.06 -6.89
CA LYS A 15 -13.74 -12.15 -6.82
C LYS A 15 -14.25 -12.93 -8.04
N LEU A 16 -14.96 -14.02 -7.79
CA LEU A 16 -15.67 -14.79 -8.82
C LEU A 16 -17.12 -14.30 -8.87
N THR A 17 -17.49 -13.67 -9.98
CA THR A 17 -18.87 -13.27 -10.27
C THR A 17 -19.47 -14.25 -11.28
N ILE A 18 -20.74 -14.60 -11.12
CA ILE A 18 -21.44 -15.53 -12.02
C ILE A 18 -22.63 -14.79 -12.64
N GLU A 19 -22.68 -14.73 -13.96
CA GLU A 19 -23.88 -14.32 -14.69
C GLU A 19 -24.72 -15.55 -15.01
N VAL A 20 -26.03 -15.43 -14.77
CA VAL A 20 -26.97 -16.55 -14.83
C VAL A 20 -28.14 -16.24 -15.76
N GLY A 21 -28.28 -17.05 -16.80
CA GLY A 21 -29.43 -17.04 -17.70
C GLY A 21 -30.36 -18.22 -17.41
N GLY A 22 -31.55 -17.97 -16.86
CA GLY A 22 -32.57 -19.01 -16.66
C GLY A 22 -32.25 -20.04 -15.55
N VAL A 23 -31.42 -19.67 -14.57
CA VAL A 23 -31.01 -20.51 -13.43
C VAL A 23 -31.69 -20.03 -12.15
N SER A 24 -32.18 -20.95 -11.32
CA SER A 24 -32.84 -20.61 -10.05
C SER A 24 -31.83 -20.33 -8.93
N THR A 25 -32.26 -19.67 -7.86
CA THR A 25 -31.43 -19.41 -6.68
C THR A 25 -30.97 -20.69 -5.98
N ASP A 26 -31.79 -21.74 -6.01
CA ASP A 26 -31.49 -23.02 -5.36
C ASP A 26 -30.41 -23.79 -6.14
N ASP A 27 -30.51 -23.81 -7.48
CA ASP A 27 -29.47 -24.37 -8.36
C ASP A 27 -28.11 -23.67 -8.13
N LEU A 28 -28.11 -22.36 -7.81
CA LEU A 28 -26.90 -21.60 -7.52
C LEU A 28 -26.31 -21.91 -6.14
N ALA A 29 -27.15 -22.21 -5.15
CA ALA A 29 -26.71 -22.62 -3.83
C ALA A 29 -26.03 -24.01 -3.88
N ASP A 30 -26.60 -24.94 -4.63
CA ASP A 30 -26.03 -26.27 -4.85
C ASP A 30 -24.70 -26.18 -5.62
N LEU A 31 -24.63 -25.32 -6.66
CA LEU A 31 -23.38 -25.07 -7.38
C LEU A 31 -22.31 -24.47 -6.47
N ARG A 32 -22.68 -23.52 -5.59
CA ARG A 32 -21.78 -22.91 -4.60
C ARG A 32 -21.21 -23.94 -3.63
N ALA A 33 -22.00 -24.95 -3.24
CA ALA A 33 -21.55 -26.01 -2.33
C ALA A 33 -20.47 -26.92 -2.93
N ASN A 34 -20.31 -26.94 -4.27
CA ASN A 34 -19.26 -27.68 -4.96
C ASN A 34 -17.92 -26.94 -5.02
N PHE A 35 -17.89 -25.64 -4.69
CA PHE A 35 -16.63 -24.93 -4.53
C PHE A 35 -16.10 -25.16 -3.13
N ASP A 36 -14.81 -25.42 -3.03
CA ASP A 36 -14.10 -25.35 -1.76
C ASP A 36 -14.35 -23.99 -1.10
N SER A 37 -14.28 -23.95 0.23
CA SER A 37 -14.26 -22.67 0.94
C SER A 37 -13.22 -21.76 0.30
N PRO A 38 -13.48 -20.44 0.15
CA PRO A 38 -12.51 -19.53 -0.42
C PRO A 38 -11.16 -19.69 0.30
N HIS A 39 -10.18 -20.26 -0.39
CA HIS A 39 -8.83 -20.40 0.14
C HIS A 39 -8.05 -19.18 -0.28
N ASN A 40 -7.45 -18.52 0.71
CA ASN A 40 -6.74 -17.28 0.49
C ASN A 40 -5.43 -17.57 -0.27
N VAL A 41 -5.39 -17.19 -1.55
CA VAL A 41 -4.24 -17.46 -2.43
C VAL A 41 -3.21 -16.32 -2.44
N ASN A 42 -3.32 -15.30 -1.58
CA ASN A 42 -2.34 -14.21 -1.58
C ASN A 42 -1.95 -13.65 -0.19
N CYS A 43 -0.65 -13.41 -0.05
CA CYS A 43 0.16 -13.14 1.15
C CYS A 43 -0.05 -11.76 1.81
N GLY A 44 -1.27 -11.21 1.82
CA GLY A 44 -1.51 -9.81 2.16
C GLY A 44 -2.76 -9.50 2.96
N LYS A 45 -3.31 -10.45 3.74
CA LYS A 45 -4.40 -10.10 4.67
C LYS A 45 -3.85 -9.13 5.73
N PRO A 46 -4.48 -7.96 5.95
CA PRO A 46 -4.20 -7.16 7.14
C PRO A 46 -4.39 -8.04 8.38
N SER A 47 -3.49 -7.94 9.35
CA SER A 47 -3.62 -8.66 10.62
C SER A 47 -4.99 -8.36 11.25
N ASP A 48 -5.63 -9.37 11.84
CA ASP A 48 -6.85 -9.19 12.64
C ASP A 48 -6.54 -8.46 13.98
N VAL A 49 -5.27 -8.16 14.24
CA VAL A 49 -4.82 -7.31 15.34
C VAL A 49 -5.06 -5.85 14.95
N ASP A 50 -5.98 -5.20 15.65
CA ASP A 50 -6.09 -3.75 15.63
C ASP A 50 -4.88 -3.12 16.32
N ILE A 51 -3.90 -2.69 15.52
CA ILE A 51 -2.70 -1.98 16.00
C ILE A 51 -2.96 -0.47 16.08
N SER A 52 -4.17 0.00 15.74
CA SER A 52 -4.49 1.43 15.84
C SER A 52 -4.69 1.83 17.30
N LYS A 53 -3.84 2.73 17.80
CA LYS A 53 -4.20 3.56 18.95
C LYS A 53 -5.10 4.69 18.45
N PRO A 54 -6.11 5.13 19.24
CA PRO A 54 -6.98 6.22 18.85
C PRO A 54 -6.15 7.49 18.63
N ALA A 55 -6.26 8.08 17.43
CA ALA A 55 -5.52 9.27 17.06
C ALA A 55 -6.04 10.47 17.84
N ASN A 56 -5.15 11.13 18.60
CA ASN A 56 -5.31 12.53 18.92
C ASN A 56 -5.07 13.35 17.64
N GLN A 57 -5.84 14.42 17.48
CA GLN A 57 -5.98 15.21 16.26
C GLN A 57 -4.60 15.68 15.72
N ILE A 58 -4.09 15.00 14.69
CA ILE A 58 -3.01 15.52 13.85
C ILE A 58 -3.66 16.52 12.90
N ASP A 59 -3.29 17.78 13.03
CA ASP A 59 -3.81 18.85 12.19
C ASP A 59 -3.33 18.64 10.75
N ALA A 60 -4.23 18.16 9.90
CA ALA A 60 -3.90 17.31 8.74
C ALA A 60 -3.14 18.00 7.60
N LEU A 61 -2.96 19.31 7.64
CA LEU A 61 -2.43 20.09 6.50
C LEU A 61 -1.57 21.30 6.90
N SER A 62 -1.46 21.64 8.20
CA SER A 62 -0.91 22.93 8.63
C SER A 62 0.55 22.90 9.04
N ASP A 63 1.09 21.74 9.47
CA ASP A 63 2.43 21.70 10.06
C ASP A 63 3.49 21.18 9.07
N ASP A 64 4.36 22.09 8.61
CA ASP A 64 5.36 21.91 7.56
C ASP A 64 6.75 21.54 8.12
N HIS A 65 6.78 20.85 9.26
CA HIS A 65 8.01 20.61 10.03
C HIS A 65 8.78 19.35 9.63
N ARG A 66 8.19 18.45 8.84
CA ARG A 66 8.84 17.19 8.43
C ARG A 66 8.95 17.04 6.92
N PHE A 67 10.05 16.42 6.50
CA PHE A 67 10.43 16.29 5.10
C PHE A 67 10.89 14.86 4.80
N ILE A 68 10.50 14.35 3.65
CA ILE A 68 11.04 13.10 3.11
C ILE A 68 12.10 13.44 2.08
N TRP A 69 13.24 12.76 2.14
CA TRP A 69 14.16 12.68 1.01
C TRP A 69 13.53 11.80 -0.05
N LEU A 70 12.97 12.45 -1.07
CA LEU A 70 12.19 11.86 -2.13
C LEU A 70 13.06 11.72 -3.38
N TYR A 71 13.13 10.52 -3.95
CA TYR A 71 13.76 10.33 -5.25
C TYR A 71 12.79 10.74 -6.36
N THR A 72 11.58 10.17 -6.37
CA THR A 72 10.52 10.53 -7.32
C THR A 72 9.13 10.11 -6.82
N ILE A 73 8.10 10.69 -7.42
CA ILE A 73 6.72 10.19 -7.37
C ILE A 73 6.31 9.85 -8.80
N TYR A 74 5.65 8.71 -8.97
CA TYR A 74 5.03 8.34 -10.23
C TYR A 74 3.67 7.70 -9.99
N HIS A 75 2.80 7.81 -10.97
CA HIS A 75 1.40 7.40 -10.84
C HIS A 75 1.07 6.25 -11.76
N ARG A 76 -0.05 5.58 -11.45
CA ARG A 76 -0.64 4.52 -12.26
C ARG A 76 0.24 3.28 -12.43
N SER A 77 1.07 2.97 -11.43
CA SER A 77 1.82 1.72 -11.42
C SER A 77 0.88 0.54 -11.19
N VAL A 78 1.08 -0.54 -11.93
CA VAL A 78 0.35 -1.82 -11.76
C VAL A 78 1.26 -2.95 -11.27
N VAL A 79 2.52 -2.63 -10.95
CA VAL A 79 3.53 -3.61 -10.53
C VAL A 79 4.06 -3.35 -9.11
N ASP A 80 3.79 -2.15 -8.55
CA ASP A 80 4.28 -1.74 -7.23
C ASP A 80 3.25 -1.99 -6.11
N GLY A 81 2.43 -3.02 -6.23
CA GLY A 81 1.44 -3.42 -5.22
C GLY A 81 0.04 -3.68 -5.78
N PRO A 82 -0.96 -3.92 -4.92
CA PRO A 82 -2.30 -4.31 -5.35
C PRO A 82 -3.08 -3.18 -6.04
N GLY A 83 -3.58 -3.45 -7.23
CA GLY A 83 -4.32 -2.48 -8.03
C GLY A 83 -3.43 -1.42 -8.67
N VAL A 84 -4.02 -0.28 -9.03
CA VAL A 84 -3.33 0.87 -9.60
C VAL A 84 -2.78 1.76 -8.48
N ARG A 85 -1.46 1.99 -8.45
CA ARG A 85 -0.77 2.70 -7.35
C ARG A 85 -0.20 4.04 -7.79
N SER A 86 -0.28 5.02 -6.90
CA SER A 86 0.68 6.13 -6.86
C SER A 86 1.85 5.71 -5.99
N VAL A 87 3.06 5.89 -6.48
CA VAL A 87 4.28 5.41 -5.83
C VAL A 87 5.11 6.58 -5.33
N VAL A 88 5.46 6.54 -4.05
CA VAL A 88 6.42 7.43 -3.40
C VAL A 88 7.74 6.67 -3.28
N GLN A 89 8.70 6.99 -4.14
CA GLN A 89 10.02 6.39 -4.10
C GLN A 89 10.97 7.26 -3.28
N VAL A 90 11.40 6.80 -2.11
CA VAL A 90 12.30 7.57 -1.24
C VAL A 90 13.76 7.44 -1.67
N SER A 91 14.61 8.37 -1.21
CA SER A 91 16.04 8.41 -1.46
C SER A 91 16.83 8.23 -0.16
N GLY A 92 17.93 7.49 -0.23
CA GLY A 92 18.73 7.02 0.90
C GLY A 92 18.45 5.56 1.20
N CYS A 93 19.50 4.72 1.15
CA CYS A 93 19.44 3.32 1.52
C CYS A 93 20.73 2.89 2.21
N SER A 94 20.63 2.47 3.46
CA SER A 94 21.75 1.93 4.24
C SER A 94 21.99 0.44 3.97
N ILE A 95 21.02 -0.28 3.39
CA ILE A 95 21.14 -1.70 3.05
C ILE A 95 22.12 -1.91 1.88
N ARG A 96 22.03 -1.09 0.83
CA ARG A 96 22.92 -1.13 -0.35
C ARG A 96 23.12 -2.54 -0.91
N CYS A 97 22.02 -3.24 -1.15
CA CYS A 97 22.05 -4.65 -1.55
C CYS A 97 22.85 -4.87 -2.86
N SER A 98 23.49 -6.03 -2.95
CA SER A 98 24.14 -6.48 -4.18
C SER A 98 23.07 -6.72 -5.25
N GLY A 99 23.28 -6.18 -6.46
CA GLY A 99 22.30 -6.28 -7.54
C GLY A 99 21.06 -5.40 -7.37
N CYS A 100 21.15 -4.33 -6.57
CA CYS A 100 20.05 -3.37 -6.42
C CYS A 100 19.54 -2.88 -7.78
N TYR A 101 18.22 -2.89 -7.97
CA TYR A 101 17.56 -2.46 -9.21
C TYR A 101 17.60 -0.94 -9.40
N VAL A 102 17.69 -0.17 -8.30
CA VAL A 102 17.71 1.30 -8.32
C VAL A 102 18.84 1.83 -7.43
N PRO A 103 20.12 1.50 -7.75
CA PRO A 103 21.27 1.84 -6.91
C PRO A 103 21.48 3.36 -6.76
N GLU A 104 20.88 4.16 -7.63
CA GLU A 104 20.89 5.62 -7.59
C GLU A 104 20.21 6.14 -6.31
N THR A 105 19.26 5.38 -5.76
CA THR A 105 18.57 5.72 -4.51
C THR A 105 19.43 5.48 -3.26
N HIS A 106 20.61 4.84 -3.36
CA HIS A 106 21.48 4.61 -2.20
C HIS A 106 22.00 5.91 -1.59
N ASN A 107 22.38 6.88 -2.42
CA ASN A 107 22.80 8.18 -1.96
C ASN A 107 21.58 9.09 -1.81
N ARG A 108 21.26 9.45 -0.57
CA ARG A 108 20.15 10.33 -0.22
C ARG A 108 20.17 11.68 -0.95
N LEU A 109 21.36 12.18 -1.28
CA LEU A 109 21.53 13.45 -1.99
C LEU A 109 21.17 13.38 -3.48
N ASN A 110 20.90 12.18 -4.02
CA ASN A 110 20.34 12.03 -5.36
C ASN A 110 18.83 12.31 -5.39
N GLY A 111 18.18 12.39 -4.22
CA GLY A 111 16.80 12.86 -4.09
C GLY A 111 16.70 14.34 -3.73
N LYS A 112 15.47 14.77 -3.44
CA LYS A 112 15.14 16.12 -2.98
C LYS A 112 14.48 16.05 -1.61
N ARG A 113 14.74 17.03 -0.76
CA ARG A 113 14.05 17.17 0.52
C ARG A 113 12.69 17.82 0.27
N VAL A 114 11.60 17.07 0.42
CA VAL A 114 10.23 17.51 0.08
C VAL A 114 9.34 17.52 1.33
N PRO A 115 8.58 18.59 1.61
CA PRO A 115 7.64 18.62 2.72
C PRO A 115 6.59 17.51 2.61
N ILE A 116 6.24 16.86 3.72
CA ILE A 116 5.21 15.80 3.73
C ILE A 116 3.86 16.35 3.24
N SER A 117 3.51 17.58 3.61
CA SER A 117 2.29 18.28 3.16
C SER A 117 2.17 18.35 1.63
N SER A 118 3.30 18.57 0.94
CA SER A 118 3.38 18.65 -0.52
C SER A 118 3.17 17.29 -1.16
N ILE A 119 3.77 16.24 -0.59
CA ILE A 119 3.58 14.84 -1.02
C ILE A 119 2.11 14.43 -0.85
N VAL A 120 1.53 14.69 0.33
CA VAL A 120 0.11 14.39 0.59
C VAL A 120 -0.80 15.12 -0.40
N SER A 121 -0.56 16.41 -0.62
CA SER A 121 -1.35 17.21 -1.57
C SER A 121 -1.28 16.66 -2.99
N GLU A 122 -0.12 16.17 -3.43
CA GLU A 122 0.04 15.53 -4.73
C GLU A 122 -0.71 14.20 -4.83
N LEU A 123 -0.56 13.34 -3.84
CA LEU A 123 -1.24 12.04 -3.81
C LEU A 123 -2.77 12.16 -3.72
N LEU A 124 -3.27 13.21 -3.04
CA LEU A 124 -4.70 13.48 -2.97
C LEU A 124 -5.29 13.93 -4.31
N ARG A 125 -4.52 14.63 -5.15
CA ARG A 125 -4.97 14.99 -6.51
C ARG A 125 -5.17 13.75 -7.39
N GLU A 126 -4.39 12.69 -7.15
CA GLU A 126 -4.46 11.44 -7.90
C GLU A 126 -5.36 10.37 -7.24
N LYS A 127 -6.02 10.70 -6.14
CA LYS A 127 -6.81 9.74 -5.36
C LYS A 127 -7.92 9.05 -6.17
N SER A 128 -8.55 9.73 -7.13
CA SER A 128 -9.58 9.13 -7.99
C SER A 128 -9.02 8.20 -9.08
N ASN A 129 -7.72 8.28 -9.35
CA ASN A 129 -7.04 7.53 -10.40
C ASN A 129 -6.16 6.40 -9.84
N SER A 130 -6.28 6.12 -8.54
CA SER A 130 -5.36 5.26 -7.79
C SER A 130 -6.12 4.48 -6.72
N ASP A 131 -5.91 3.16 -6.65
CA ASP A 131 -6.46 2.27 -5.63
C ASP A 131 -5.72 2.40 -4.28
N GLY A 132 -4.55 3.03 -4.29
CA GLY A 132 -3.82 3.41 -3.09
C GLY A 132 -2.42 3.95 -3.37
N VAL A 133 -1.62 4.09 -2.31
CA VAL A 133 -0.25 4.59 -2.37
C VAL A 133 0.74 3.51 -1.97
N THR A 134 1.82 3.35 -2.72
CA THR A 134 2.96 2.51 -2.33
C THR A 134 4.14 3.39 -1.97
N ILE A 135 4.77 3.13 -0.83
CA ILE A 135 6.02 3.77 -0.40
C ILE A 135 7.13 2.72 -0.54
N LEU A 136 8.14 3.02 -1.34
CA LEU A 136 9.23 2.08 -1.63
C LEU A 136 10.55 2.80 -1.91
N GLY A 137 11.57 2.02 -2.27
CA GLY A 137 12.84 2.50 -2.82
C GLY A 137 13.69 3.24 -1.79
N GLY A 138 14.96 3.47 -2.13
CA GLY A 138 15.96 3.62 -1.09
C GLY A 138 15.76 2.53 -0.02
N GLU A 139 15.59 2.94 1.23
CA GLU A 139 14.96 2.14 2.26
C GLU A 139 13.99 3.03 3.07
N PRO A 140 12.66 2.82 3.00
CA PRO A 140 11.70 3.65 3.74
C PRO A 140 11.93 3.69 5.25
N PHE A 141 12.40 2.61 5.85
CA PHE A 141 12.66 2.56 7.30
C PHE A 141 13.94 3.31 7.73
N ASP A 142 14.77 3.79 6.80
CA ASP A 142 15.83 4.75 7.11
C ASP A 142 15.28 6.18 7.33
N GLN A 143 13.99 6.40 7.05
CA GLN A 143 13.22 7.64 7.29
C GLN A 143 11.90 7.34 8.00
N ALA A 144 11.94 6.40 8.95
CA ALA A 144 10.73 5.78 9.50
C ALA A 144 9.76 6.76 10.19
N GLN A 145 10.27 7.80 10.86
CA GLN A 145 9.43 8.78 11.55
C GLN A 145 8.61 9.60 10.54
N GLU A 146 9.25 10.05 9.46
CA GLU A 146 8.64 10.84 8.40
C GLU A 146 7.71 9.99 7.53
N VAL A 147 8.11 8.75 7.22
CA VAL A 147 7.24 7.78 6.52
C VAL A 147 6.01 7.46 7.38
N GLY A 148 6.17 7.26 8.69
CA GLY A 148 5.06 7.01 9.61
C GLY A 148 4.05 8.17 9.64
N GLU A 149 4.53 9.42 9.60
CA GLU A 149 3.68 10.59 9.50
C GLU A 149 2.97 10.69 8.15
N LEU A 150 3.67 10.43 7.04
CA LEU A 150 3.04 10.36 5.72
C LEU A 150 1.91 9.32 5.70
N VAL A 151 2.17 8.12 6.24
CA VAL A 151 1.17 7.05 6.36
C VAL A 151 -0.03 7.53 7.18
N ALA A 152 0.20 8.14 8.34
CA ALA A 152 -0.88 8.64 9.21
C ALA A 152 -1.77 9.67 8.48
N ARG A 153 -1.15 10.67 7.80
CA ARG A 153 -1.88 11.69 7.04
C ARG A 153 -2.67 11.07 5.88
N LEU A 154 -2.10 10.12 5.14
CA LEU A 154 -2.81 9.42 4.06
C LEU A 154 -4.00 8.58 4.57
N LYS A 155 -3.84 7.92 5.72
CA LYS A 155 -4.89 7.09 6.34
C LYS A 155 -6.08 7.89 6.82
N ILE A 156 -5.89 9.12 7.31
CA ILE A 156 -6.99 10.07 7.64
C ILE A 156 -7.88 10.30 6.41
N HIS A 157 -7.30 10.34 5.22
CA HIS A 157 -8.03 10.49 3.95
C HIS A 157 -8.55 9.16 3.38
N GLY A 158 -8.49 8.06 4.12
CA GLY A 158 -8.97 6.74 3.68
C GLY A 158 -8.14 6.11 2.55
N ILE A 159 -6.90 6.54 2.37
CA ILE A 159 -6.01 5.97 1.36
C ILE A 159 -5.45 4.62 1.85
N ASN A 160 -5.54 3.60 0.99
CA ASN A 160 -4.83 2.34 1.21
C ASN A 160 -3.32 2.56 1.01
N VAL A 161 -2.49 2.13 1.96
CA VAL A 161 -1.02 2.34 1.91
C VAL A 161 -0.29 1.01 2.01
N THR A 162 0.69 0.82 1.13
CA THR A 162 1.66 -0.29 1.14
C THR A 162 3.05 0.29 1.38
N VAL A 163 3.87 -0.33 2.23
CA VAL A 163 5.26 0.08 2.44
C VAL A 163 6.16 -1.14 2.21
N TYR A 164 7.11 -1.03 1.27
CA TYR A 164 8.14 -2.04 1.06
C TYR A 164 9.38 -1.73 1.90
N THR A 165 10.04 -2.77 2.41
CA THR A 165 11.32 -2.65 3.12
C THR A 165 12.21 -3.83 2.77
N GLY A 166 13.52 -3.59 2.72
CA GLY A 166 14.53 -4.62 2.59
C GLY A 166 14.91 -5.27 3.92
N TYR A 167 14.39 -4.80 5.05
CA TYR A 167 14.64 -5.39 6.36
C TYR A 167 13.73 -6.58 6.64
N THR A 168 14.27 -7.58 7.34
CA THR A 168 13.44 -8.59 8.01
C THR A 168 12.75 -8.00 9.23
N ILE A 169 11.69 -8.65 9.71
CA ILE A 169 11.00 -8.23 10.94
C ILE A 169 11.95 -8.17 12.15
N ASP A 170 12.83 -9.15 12.30
CA ASP A 170 13.81 -9.19 13.39
C ASP A 170 14.79 -8.00 13.31
N ALA A 171 15.24 -7.66 12.10
CA ALA A 171 16.11 -6.50 11.90
C ALA A 171 15.41 -5.19 12.26
N LEU A 172 14.12 -5.05 11.96
CA LEU A 172 13.33 -3.87 12.35
C LEU A 172 13.14 -3.77 13.87
N ILE A 173 12.86 -4.89 14.54
CA ILE A 173 12.72 -4.95 16.01
C ILE A 173 14.04 -4.53 16.68
N GLN A 174 15.18 -5.07 16.21
CA GLN A 174 16.50 -4.78 16.79
C GLN A 174 16.97 -3.35 16.53
N ARG A 175 16.60 -2.76 15.39
CA ARG A 175 16.94 -1.38 15.06
C ARG A 175 16.24 -0.36 15.95
N ASN A 176 15.36 -0.82 16.85
CA ASN A 176 14.60 0.03 17.76
C ASN A 176 13.95 1.17 16.96
N VAL A 177 13.44 0.84 15.75
CA VAL A 177 12.77 1.81 14.88
C VAL A 177 11.53 2.23 15.63
N LEU A 178 11.70 3.25 16.47
CA LEU A 178 10.63 4.00 17.06
C LEU A 178 10.02 4.74 15.88
N ILE A 179 9.10 4.07 15.19
CA ILE A 179 8.04 4.81 14.56
C ILE A 179 7.26 5.38 15.74
N SER A 180 7.72 6.53 16.25
CA SER A 180 6.91 7.44 17.05
C SER A 180 5.85 7.99 16.09
N ILE A 181 4.94 7.10 15.68
CA ILE A 181 3.59 7.50 15.41
C ILE A 181 3.07 7.81 16.80
N THR A 182 3.32 9.04 17.24
CA THR A 182 2.55 9.60 18.33
C THR A 182 1.15 9.70 17.76
N PHE A 183 0.36 8.66 17.97
CA PHE A 183 -1.06 8.62 17.67
C PHE A 183 -1.78 9.54 18.65
#